data_AF-A0A520FYA8-F1
#
_entry.id   AF-A0A520FYA8-F1
#
_cell.length_a   1.000
_cell.length_b   1.000
_cell.length_c   1.000
_cell.angle_alpha   90.00
_cell.angle_beta   90.00
_cell.angle_gamma   90.00
#
_symmetry.space_group_name_H-M   'P 1'
#
loop_
_entity.id
_entity.type
_entity.pdbx_description
1 polymer ?
#
loop_
_entity_poly.entity_id
_entity_poly.type
_entity_poly.pdbx_seq_one_letter_code
_entity_poly.pdbx_strand_id
1 'polypeptide(L)'
;GLTVQDPVNSITGALLARRADTLFNLGASHGVGPWNFGADLRFTGERPDGARMLGGYTRVDASASYAVSRHVKLLARVDNLTDKDATTAYGYRMPGRSVFVGANWSLQP
;
A
#
# COMPACT_ATOMS: atom_id res chain seq x y z
N GLY A 1 1.51 5.03 -10.72
CA GLY A 1 1.88 3.90 -11.58
C GLY A 1 0.64 3.11 -11.90
N LEU A 2 0.48 2.73 -13.16
CA LEU A 2 -0.56 1.81 -13.60
C LEU A 2 0.18 0.65 -14.28
N THR A 3 -0.20 -0.57 -13.96
CA THR A 3 0.25 -1.77 -14.66
C THR A 3 -0.98 -2.52 -15.13
N VAL A 4 -1.05 -2.72 -16.44
CA VAL A 4 -2.00 -3.62 -17.08
C VAL A 4 -1.17 -4.73 -17.71
N GLN A 5 -1.51 -5.97 -17.40
CA GLN A 5 -0.84 -7.16 -17.88
C GLN A 5 -1.87 -8.21 -18.32
N ASP A 6 -1.44 -9.11 -19.19
CA ASP A 6 -2.22 -10.28 -19.62
C ASP A 6 -1.53 -11.56 -19.12
N PRO A 7 -1.68 -11.91 -17.83
CA PRO A 7 -0.90 -12.97 -17.22
C PRO A 7 -1.57 -14.32 -17.48
N VAL A 8 -1.63 -14.77 -18.73
CA VAL A 8 -2.26 -16.04 -19.10
C VAL A 8 -1.26 -17.16 -19.40
N ASN A 9 -1.69 -18.39 -19.20
CA ASN A 9 -0.99 -19.58 -19.65
C ASN A 9 -1.20 -19.74 -21.17
N SER A 10 -0.12 -19.80 -21.95
CA SER A 10 -0.17 -19.82 -23.42
C SER A 10 -0.76 -21.11 -24.03
N ILE A 11 -0.89 -22.18 -23.25
CA ILE A 11 -1.47 -23.47 -23.70
C ILE A 11 -2.95 -23.54 -23.36
N THR A 12 -3.34 -23.11 -22.15
CA THR A 12 -4.70 -23.27 -21.61
C THR A 12 -5.54 -22.01 -21.67
N GLY A 13 -4.94 -20.84 -21.90
CA GLY A 13 -5.59 -19.53 -21.86
C GLY A 13 -5.99 -19.05 -20.47
N ALA A 14 -5.76 -19.85 -19.42
CA ALA A 14 -6.15 -19.51 -18.06
C ALA A 14 -5.24 -18.43 -17.45
N LEU A 15 -5.82 -17.50 -16.69
CA LEU A 15 -5.05 -16.56 -15.87
C LEU A 15 -4.14 -17.30 -14.89
N LEU A 16 -2.89 -16.84 -14.81
CA LEU A 16 -1.88 -17.35 -13.91
C LEU A 16 -2.29 -17.07 -12.46
N ALA A 17 -2.10 -18.09 -11.62
CA ALA A 17 -2.49 -18.03 -10.22
C ALA A 17 -1.86 -16.80 -9.51
N ARG A 18 -2.70 -16.12 -8.74
CA ARG A 18 -2.40 -14.96 -7.88
C ARG A 18 -1.85 -13.75 -8.62
N ARG A 19 -2.05 -13.66 -9.94
CA ARG A 19 -1.69 -12.49 -10.74
C ARG A 19 -2.95 -11.73 -11.16
N ALA A 20 -3.12 -10.53 -10.60
CA ALA A 20 -4.13 -9.60 -11.07
C ALA A 20 -3.71 -9.02 -12.41
N ASP A 21 -4.64 -8.82 -13.33
CA ASP A 21 -4.40 -8.16 -14.62
C ASP A 21 -4.11 -6.65 -14.48
N THR A 22 -4.64 -6.03 -13.43
CA THR A 22 -4.58 -4.59 -13.19
C THR A 22 -4.04 -4.27 -11.80
N LEU A 23 -3.01 -3.43 -11.75
CA LEU A 23 -2.43 -2.87 -10.53
C LEU A 23 -2.34 -1.35 -10.66
N PHE A 24 -2.68 -0.63 -9.60
CA PHE A 24 -2.55 0.82 -9.58
C PHE A 24 -1.97 1.33 -8.26
N ASN A 25 -1.13 2.35 -8.35
CA ASN A 25 -0.41 2.91 -7.22
C ASN A 25 -0.35 4.42 -7.40
N LEU A 26 -0.78 5.18 -6.39
CA LEU A 26 -0.73 6.64 -6.38
C LEU A 26 -0.20 7.09 -5.02
N GLY A 27 0.86 7.90 -5.03
CA GLY A 27 1.38 8.55 -3.84
C GLY A 27 1.28 10.06 -3.99
N ALA A 28 0.85 10.75 -2.94
CA ALA A 28 0.81 12.20 -2.87
C ALA A 28 1.43 12.66 -1.56
N SER A 29 2.15 13.79 -1.60
CA SER A 29 2.66 14.44 -0.39
C SER A 29 2.51 15.95 -0.49
N HIS A 30 2.33 16.58 0.67
CA HIS A 30 2.18 18.02 0.76
C HIS A 30 2.85 18.56 2.02
N GLY A 31 3.77 19.49 1.85
CA GLY A 31 4.47 20.18 2.92
C GLY A 31 3.84 21.54 3.21
N VAL A 32 3.58 21.82 4.49
CA VAL A 32 3.07 23.12 4.96
C VAL A 32 3.80 23.51 6.24
N GLY A 33 4.69 24.50 6.14
CA GLY A 33 5.54 24.92 7.25
C GLY A 33 6.37 23.75 7.79
N PRO A 34 6.33 23.45 9.10
CA PRO A 34 7.07 22.32 9.68
C PRO A 34 6.42 20.96 9.43
N TRP A 35 5.22 20.91 8.85
CA TRP A 35 4.47 19.69 8.59
C TRP A 35 4.74 19.15 7.19
N ASN A 36 4.76 17.83 7.06
CA ASN A 36 4.61 17.15 5.79
C ASN A 36 3.62 15.99 5.93
N PHE A 37 2.60 16.00 5.08
CA PHE A 37 1.57 14.97 5.00
C PHE A 37 1.79 14.11 3.77
N GLY A 38 1.48 12.83 3.86
CA GLY A 38 1.55 11.89 2.74
C GLY A 38 0.36 10.96 2.74
N ALA A 39 -0.04 10.53 1.54
CA ALA A 39 -1.06 9.51 1.35
C ALA A 39 -0.65 8.59 0.19
N ASP A 40 -0.82 7.29 0.39
CA ASP A 40 -0.52 6.26 -0.60
C ASP A 40 -1.76 5.39 -0.83
N LEU A 41 -2.17 5.30 -2.09
CA LEU A 41 -3.27 4.44 -2.54
C LEU A 41 -2.69 3.32 -3.39
N ARG A 42 -3.04 2.08 -3.06
CA ARG A 42 -2.69 0.89 -3.83
C ARG A 42 -3.94 0.08 -4.15
N PHE A 43 -4.18 -0.17 -5.43
CA PHE A 43 -5.25 -1.04 -5.91
C PHE A 43 -4.65 -2.31 -6.52
N THR A 44 -5.30 -3.43 -6.27
CA THR A 44 -5.01 -4.72 -6.88
C THR A 44 -6.32 -5.32 -7.36
N GLY A 45 -6.38 -5.66 -8.65
CA GLY A 45 -7.52 -6.33 -9.26
C GLY A 45 -7.79 -7.71 -8.65
N GLU A 46 -8.90 -8.29 -9.08
CA GLU A 46 -9.19 -9.68 -8.76
C GLU A 46 -8.17 -10.62 -9.39
N ARG A 47 -8.01 -11.80 -8.79
CA ARG A 47 -7.03 -12.79 -9.26
C ARG A 47 -7.39 -14.20 -8.83
N PRO A 48 -7.11 -15.22 -9.65
CA PRO A 48 -7.39 -16.60 -9.30
C PRO A 48 -6.43 -17.10 -8.22
N ASP A 49 -6.87 -18.02 -7.37
CA ASP A 49 -6.05 -18.79 -6.44
C ASP A 49 -6.58 -20.23 -6.38
N GLY A 50 -6.01 -21.10 -7.22
CA GLY A 50 -6.54 -22.44 -7.48
C GLY A 50 -7.93 -22.35 -8.11
N ALA A 51 -8.92 -23.00 -7.49
CA ALA A 51 -10.31 -23.00 -7.94
C ALA A 51 -11.14 -21.78 -7.46
N ARG A 52 -10.52 -20.83 -6.75
CA ARG A 52 -11.20 -19.66 -6.18
C ARG A 52 -10.76 -18.37 -6.86
N MET A 53 -11.64 -17.38 -6.87
CA MET A 53 -11.29 -16.00 -7.23
C MET A 53 -11.11 -15.17 -5.96
N LEU A 54 -9.94 -14.53 -5.81
CA LEU A 54 -9.73 -13.53 -4.77
C LEU A 54 -10.20 -12.18 -5.30
N GLY A 55 -11.12 -11.55 -4.56
CA GLY A 55 -11.63 -10.23 -4.93
C GLY A 55 -10.54 -9.16 -4.95
N GLY A 56 -10.70 -8.18 -5.83
CA GLY A 56 -9.87 -7.00 -5.86
C GLY A 56 -9.99 -6.18 -4.56
N TYR A 57 -8.96 -5.39 -4.26
CA TYR A 57 -8.94 -4.55 -3.07
C TYR A 57 -8.14 -3.27 -3.30
N THR A 58 -8.50 -2.25 -2.52
CA THR A 58 -7.76 -0.99 -2.41
C THR A 58 -7.28 -0.81 -0.98
N ARG A 59 -6.00 -0.49 -0.82
CA ARG A 59 -5.36 -0.11 0.45
C ARG A 59 -5.00 1.36 0.40
N VAL A 60 -5.31 2.08 1.47
CA VAL A 60 -4.92 3.48 1.65
C VAL A 60 -4.06 3.58 2.90
N ASP A 61 -2.90 4.21 2.77
CA ASP A 61 -1.99 4.50 3.87
C ASP A 61 -1.85 6.03 4.00
N ALA A 62 -1.68 6.52 5.22
CA ALA A 62 -1.50 7.94 5.49
C ALA A 62 -0.29 8.16 6.39
N SER A 63 0.43 9.25 6.17
CA SER A 63 1.58 9.63 6.98
C SER A 63 1.59 11.12 7.29
N ALA A 64 2.15 11.46 8.44
CA ALA A 64 2.45 12.82 8.83
C ALA A 64 3.84 12.88 9.45
N SER A 65 4.53 13.99 9.25
CA SER A 65 5.78 14.26 9.93
C SER A 65 5.89 15.73 10.30
N TYR A 66 6.57 16.00 11.40
CA TYR A 66 6.73 17.34 11.95
C TYR A 66 8.20 17.61 12.28
N ALA A 67 8.75 18.68 11.72
CA ALA A 67 10.10 19.15 12.05
C ALA A 67 10.06 19.96 13.34
N VAL A 68 10.46 19.33 14.45
CA VAL A 68 10.58 19.99 15.77
C VAL A 68 11.75 20.96 15.76
N SER A 69 12.84 20.56 15.10
CA SER A 69 14.02 21.40 14.87
C SER A 69 14.73 20.96 13.60
N ARG A 70 15.87 21.59 13.29
CA ARG A 70 16.75 21.18 12.18
C ARG A 70 17.29 19.75 12.32
N HIS A 71 17.32 19.23 13.55
CA HIS A 71 17.91 17.93 13.86
C HIS A 71 16.88 16.85 14.20
N VAL A 72 15.67 17.24 14.61
CA VAL A 72 14.66 16.32 15.16
C VAL A 72 13.37 16.38 14.36
N LYS A 73 12.91 15.22 13.91
CA LYS A 73 11.65 15.05 13.20
C LYS A 73 10.79 13.99 13.87
N LEU A 74 9.53 14.30 14.16
CA LEU A 74 8.53 13.32 14.58
C LEU A 74 7.83 12.76 13.35
N LEU A 75 7.50 11.47 13.39
CA LEU A 75 6.80 10.75 12.32
C LEU A 75 5.62 9.98 12.89
N ALA A 76 4.53 9.96 12.14
CA ALA A 76 3.38 9.11 12.37
C ALA A 76 2.92 8.50 11.04
N ARG A 77 2.53 7.23 11.05
CA ARG A 77 1.93 6.55 9.90
C ARG A 77 0.75 5.70 10.36
N VAL A 78 -0.31 5.73 9.58
CA VAL A 78 -1.42 4.78 9.67
C VAL A 78 -1.43 3.97 8.38
N ASP A 79 -1.26 2.66 8.55
CA ASP A 79 -1.30 1.65 7.51
C ASP A 79 -2.71 1.08 7.41
N ASN A 80 -3.19 0.84 6.18
CA ASN A 80 -4.55 0.33 5.94
C ASN A 80 -5.62 1.18 6.65
N LEU A 81 -5.61 2.49 6.36
CA LEU A 81 -6.48 3.49 6.99
C LEU A 81 -7.96 3.09 6.98
N THR A 82 -8.41 2.48 5.88
CA THR A 82 -9.79 2.03 5.65
C THR A 82 -10.13 0.67 6.26
N ASP A 83 -9.21 0.02 6.97
CA ASP A 83 -9.37 -1.32 7.55
C ASP A 83 -9.79 -2.39 6.52
N LYS A 84 -9.25 -2.31 5.30
CA LYS A 84 -9.65 -3.23 4.27
C LYS A 84 -9.17 -4.64 4.61
N ASP A 85 -10.12 -5.55 4.80
CA ASP A 85 -9.86 -6.98 4.83
C ASP A 85 -9.48 -7.46 3.43
N ALA A 86 -8.20 -7.75 3.26
CA ALA A 86 -7.63 -8.28 2.04
C ALA A 86 -6.89 -9.59 2.33
N THR A 87 -6.89 -10.48 1.35
CA THR A 87 -6.26 -11.80 1.42
C THR A 87 -5.25 -11.87 0.29
N THR A 88 -3.96 -12.14 0.58
CA THR A 88 -2.91 -12.27 -0.44
C THR A 88 -2.96 -13.63 -1.14
N ALA A 89 -3.23 -14.67 -0.36
CA ALA A 89 -3.48 -16.05 -0.76
C ALA A 89 -4.60 -16.59 0.13
N TYR A 90 -5.47 -17.44 -0.40
CA TYR A 90 -6.61 -17.99 0.33
C TYR A 90 -6.17 -18.55 1.70
N GLY A 91 -6.85 -18.09 2.76
CA GLY A 91 -6.54 -18.44 4.15
C GLY A 91 -5.52 -17.52 4.85
N TYR A 92 -4.81 -16.65 4.12
CA TYR A 92 -3.82 -15.71 4.67
C TYR A 92 -4.30 -14.26 4.55
N ARG A 93 -4.79 -13.73 5.68
CA ARG A 93 -5.21 -12.33 5.80
C ARG A 93 -4.00 -11.41 5.91
N MET A 94 -4.08 -10.26 5.26
CA MET A 94 -3.14 -9.18 5.51
C MET A 94 -3.34 -8.62 6.92
N PRO A 95 -2.32 -7.96 7.50
CA PRO A 95 -2.53 -7.13 8.68
C PRO A 95 -3.66 -6.11 8.44
N GLY A 96 -4.53 -5.95 9.44
CA GLY A 96 -5.56 -4.90 9.46
C GLY A 96 -4.93 -3.51 9.62
N ARG A 97 -5.71 -2.53 10.07
CA ARG A 97 -5.16 -1.20 10.36
C ARG A 97 -4.06 -1.26 11.43
N SER A 98 -2.94 -0.60 11.17
CA SER A 98 -1.84 -0.45 12.14
C SER A 98 -1.36 0.99 12.22
N VAL A 99 -0.79 1.35 13.37
CA VAL A 99 -0.27 2.69 13.65
C VAL A 99 1.20 2.58 14.02
N PHE A 100 2.00 3.48 13.47
CA PHE A 100 3.40 3.65 13.79
C PHE A 100 3.65 5.10 14.20
N VAL A 101 4.45 5.29 15.25
CA VAL A 101 4.98 6.58 15.67
C VAL A 101 6.47 6.45 15.92
N GLY A 102 7.22 7.50 15.60
CA GLY A 102 8.67 7.49 15.79
C GLY A 102 9.26 8.89 15.75
N ALA A 103 10.55 8.96 16.07
CA ALA A 103 11.33 10.17 15.98
C ALA A 103 12.66 9.85 15.29
N ASN A 104 13.05 10.69 14.34
CA ASN A 104 14.35 10.64 13.72
C ASN A 104 15.19 11.81 14.23
N TRP A 105 16.43 11.54 14.59
CA TRP A 105 17.42 12.54 14.95
C TRP A 105 18.63 12.42 14.04
N SER A 106 19.07 13.54 13.47
CA SER A 106 20.27 13.61 12.63
C SER A 106 21.13 14.80 13.01
N LEU A 107 22.40 14.54 13.33
CA LEU A 107 23.45 15.54 13.44
C LEU A 107 24.04 15.72 12.04
N GLN A 108 23.51 16.67 11.26
CA GLN A 108 24.14 17.04 10.01
C GLN A 108 25.25 18.05 10.34
N PRO A 109 26.53 17.80 9.97
CA PRO A 109 27.62 18.74 10.21
C PRO A 109 27.47 20.02 9.39
#